data_AF-A0A1Q3HPR3-F1
#
_entry.id   AF-A0A1Q3HPR3-F1
#
_cell.length_a   1.000
_cell.length_b   1.000
_cell.length_c   1.000
_cell.angle_alpha   90.00
_cell.angle_beta   90.00
_cell.angle_gamma   90.00
#
_symmetry.space_group_name_H-M   'P 1'
#
loop_
_entity.id
_entity.type
_entity.pdbx_description
1 polymer ?
#
loop_
_entity_poly.entity_id
_entity_poly.type
_entity_poly.pdbx_seq_one_letter_code
_entity_poly.pdbx_strand_id
1 'polypeptide(L)'
;MRPGLPTSIIFDAKLGRVELPERERFRVIADETGLTLVPKGALTPGERVPVSVTFEDGADPAGVRFLLVVHASEAARLVQVTRQPRSLESYREGERQAWAEARLCGEDKARLEAECSGPRGLLGLLARGLLREGGISDKNITKNVISRPDNTLKSMDARSYRADTGRVEGGRKVVRLAVAQELRNHGSTSWTPTGAVLVGPKGEELKVLGVWTQEPIPPGQKRSIGVEVEATEEAARGTFTLKLWSQEEEADGGEFFEGVVFP
;
A
#
# COMPACT_ATOMS: atom_id res chain seq x y z
N MET A 1 41.02 -18.31 13.27
CA MET A 1 42.49 -18.27 13.26
C MET A 1 43.02 -18.61 14.66
N ARG A 2 44.23 -19.13 14.78
CA ARG A 2 44.83 -19.51 16.08
C ARG A 2 46.21 -18.85 16.25
N PRO A 3 46.58 -18.37 17.45
CA PRO A 3 47.92 -17.83 17.71
C PRO A 3 49.01 -18.85 17.36
N GLY A 4 50.07 -18.39 16.68
CA GLY A 4 51.20 -19.24 16.28
C GLY A 4 50.95 -20.17 15.09
N LEU A 5 49.74 -20.20 14.51
CA LEU A 5 49.46 -20.95 13.29
C LEU A 5 49.17 -20.01 12.10
N PRO A 6 49.75 -20.28 10.92
CA PRO A 6 49.43 -19.53 9.71
C PRO A 6 48.00 -19.82 9.25
N THR A 7 47.35 -18.81 8.67
CA THR A 7 46.09 -18.94 7.94
C THR A 7 46.33 -18.45 6.51
N SER A 8 46.11 -19.32 5.54
CA SER A 8 46.26 -19.01 4.11
C SER A 8 44.90 -18.91 3.43
N ILE A 9 44.73 -17.89 2.59
CA ILE A 9 43.53 -17.62 1.81
C ILE A 9 43.97 -17.59 0.34
N ILE A 10 43.40 -18.44 -0.48
CA ILE A 10 43.68 -18.54 -1.92
C ILE A 10 42.48 -18.01 -2.69
N PHE A 11 42.74 -17.19 -3.68
CA PHE A 11 41.77 -16.52 -4.53
C PHE A 11 41.91 -17.02 -5.95
N ASP A 12 40.79 -17.04 -6.68
CA ASP A 12 40.73 -17.39 -8.10
C ASP A 12 41.16 -16.24 -9.04
N ALA A 13 41.63 -15.13 -8.47
CA ALA A 13 41.99 -13.94 -9.21
C ALA A 13 43.09 -13.13 -8.54
N LYS A 14 43.69 -12.22 -9.31
CA LYS A 14 44.82 -11.42 -8.86
C LYS A 14 44.45 -10.44 -7.76
N LEU A 15 45.22 -10.47 -6.67
CA LEU A 15 45.09 -9.59 -5.54
C LEU A 15 45.57 -8.18 -5.88
N GLY A 16 44.73 -7.19 -5.61
CA GLY A 16 45.09 -5.78 -5.66
C GLY A 16 45.50 -5.29 -4.27
N ARG A 17 44.63 -4.52 -3.62
CA ARG A 17 44.90 -3.96 -2.29
C ARG A 17 44.43 -4.90 -1.19
N VAL A 18 45.29 -5.16 -0.21
CA VAL A 18 44.95 -5.86 1.03
C VAL A 18 44.95 -4.87 2.20
N GLU A 19 43.81 -4.73 2.85
CA GLU A 19 43.61 -3.90 4.03
C GLU A 19 43.45 -4.79 5.27
N LEU A 20 44.41 -4.67 6.18
CA LEU A 20 44.45 -5.38 7.45
C LEU A 20 44.73 -4.35 8.55
N PRO A 21 43.76 -4.07 9.44
CA PRO A 21 44.00 -3.26 10.63
C PRO A 21 45.06 -3.90 11.52
N GLU A 22 45.86 -3.07 12.19
CA GLU A 22 46.92 -3.51 13.09
C GLU A 22 47.87 -4.52 12.43
N ARG A 23 48.21 -4.28 11.14
CA ARG A 23 49.05 -5.13 10.28
C ARG A 23 50.36 -5.53 10.96
N GLU A 24 50.90 -4.70 11.83
CA GLU A 24 52.10 -4.96 12.65
C GLU A 24 51.99 -6.20 13.55
N ARG A 25 50.79 -6.59 13.96
CA ARG A 25 50.52 -7.81 14.74
C ARG A 25 50.63 -9.08 13.91
N PHE A 26 50.79 -8.95 12.60
CA PHE A 26 50.85 -10.06 11.65
C PHE A 26 52.11 -10.02 10.78
N ARG A 27 52.62 -11.20 10.45
CA ARG A 27 53.43 -11.40 9.25
C ARG A 27 52.47 -11.64 8.10
N VAL A 28 52.44 -10.70 7.16
CA VAL A 28 51.63 -10.82 5.95
C VAL A 28 52.55 -11.28 4.82
N ILE A 29 52.20 -12.39 4.19
CA ILE A 29 52.84 -12.89 2.97
C ILE A 29 51.74 -12.90 1.92
N ALA A 30 51.85 -12.03 0.92
CA ALA A 30 50.93 -11.97 -0.20
C ALA A 30 51.67 -12.34 -1.48
N ASP A 31 51.04 -13.15 -2.32
CA ASP A 31 51.44 -13.42 -3.70
C ASP A 31 50.34 -12.93 -4.66
N GLU A 32 50.43 -13.26 -5.96
CA GLU A 32 49.44 -12.82 -6.94
C GLU A 32 48.01 -13.26 -6.61
N THR A 33 47.80 -14.42 -5.99
CA THR A 33 46.48 -15.04 -5.78
C THR A 33 46.28 -15.54 -4.34
N GLY A 34 47.21 -15.26 -3.44
CA GLY A 34 47.32 -15.89 -2.14
C GLY A 34 47.67 -14.88 -1.07
N LEU A 35 47.00 -14.99 0.08
CA LEU A 35 47.24 -14.20 1.27
C LEU A 35 47.46 -15.14 2.46
N THR A 36 48.65 -15.12 3.03
CA THR A 36 48.99 -15.86 4.24
C THR A 36 49.24 -14.89 5.39
N LEU A 37 48.52 -15.10 6.49
CA LEU A 37 48.60 -14.32 7.71
C LEU A 37 49.19 -15.18 8.83
N VAL A 38 50.31 -14.74 9.41
CA VAL A 38 50.95 -15.40 10.55
C VAL A 38 50.91 -14.45 11.75
N PRO A 39 50.19 -14.78 12.83
CA PRO A 39 50.19 -13.96 14.06
C PRO A 39 51.60 -13.85 14.66
N LYS A 40 52.03 -12.62 15.00
CA LYS A 40 53.35 -12.36 15.64
C LYS A 40 53.26 -12.06 17.14
N GLY A 41 52.09 -11.67 17.64
CA GLY A 41 51.90 -11.26 19.04
C GLY A 41 50.73 -11.97 19.71
N ALA A 42 50.42 -11.55 20.94
CA ALA A 42 49.25 -12.02 21.66
C ALA A 42 47.97 -11.57 20.93
N LEU A 43 47.18 -12.54 20.47
CA LEU A 43 45.81 -12.32 20.01
C LEU A 43 44.87 -12.82 21.10
N THR A 44 43.82 -12.06 21.39
CA THR A 44 42.87 -12.45 22.44
C THR A 44 41.87 -13.44 21.86
N PRO A 45 41.58 -14.58 22.52
CA PRO A 45 40.49 -15.46 22.07
C PRO A 45 39.16 -14.70 21.94
N GLY A 46 38.46 -14.90 20.83
CA GLY A 46 37.21 -14.20 20.49
C GLY A 46 37.40 -12.85 19.77
N GLU A 47 38.63 -12.36 19.67
CA GLU A 47 38.96 -11.16 18.91
C GLU A 47 38.61 -11.34 17.42
N ARG A 48 38.10 -10.25 16.81
CA ARG A 48 37.62 -10.22 15.43
C ARG A 48 38.47 -9.25 14.61
N VAL A 49 39.23 -9.79 13.68
CA VAL A 49 40.15 -9.02 12.84
C VAL A 49 39.58 -8.96 11.41
N PRO A 50 39.05 -7.81 10.97
CA PRO A 50 38.52 -7.69 9.62
C PRO A 50 39.67 -7.60 8.61
N VAL A 51 39.53 -8.27 7.47
CA VAL A 51 40.49 -8.23 6.37
C VAL A 51 39.73 -7.94 5.09
N SER A 52 40.08 -6.85 4.40
CA SER A 52 39.49 -6.54 3.09
C SER A 52 40.53 -6.76 1.99
N VAL A 53 40.10 -7.34 0.88
CA VAL A 53 40.93 -7.64 -0.27
C VAL A 53 40.21 -7.13 -1.50
N THR A 54 40.86 -6.31 -2.32
CA THR A 54 40.35 -5.93 -3.65
C THR A 54 41.07 -6.74 -4.73
N PHE A 55 40.45 -6.87 -5.90
CA PHE A 55 41.01 -7.60 -7.04
C PHE A 55 41.44 -6.64 -8.15
N GLU A 56 42.45 -7.02 -8.94
CA GLU A 56 43.00 -6.18 -10.02
C GLU A 56 42.24 -6.29 -11.34
N ASP A 57 41.40 -7.31 -11.50
CA ASP A 57 40.72 -7.62 -12.75
C ASP A 57 39.54 -6.69 -13.10
N GLY A 58 39.16 -5.80 -12.18
CA GLY A 58 38.06 -4.86 -12.35
C GLY A 58 36.68 -5.53 -12.47
N ALA A 59 36.59 -6.84 -12.20
CA ALA A 59 35.34 -7.59 -12.23
C ALA A 59 34.57 -7.40 -10.93
N ASP A 60 33.24 -7.47 -11.01
CA ASP A 60 32.38 -7.41 -9.82
C ASP A 60 32.04 -8.85 -9.32
N PRO A 61 32.21 -9.17 -8.02
CA PRO A 61 32.58 -8.27 -6.93
C PRO A 61 34.04 -7.82 -6.96
N ALA A 62 34.26 -6.50 -6.85
CA ALA A 62 35.59 -5.87 -6.91
C ALA A 62 36.51 -6.20 -5.73
N GLY A 63 35.96 -6.81 -4.68
CA GLY A 63 36.68 -7.20 -3.49
C GLY A 63 35.86 -8.10 -2.58
N VAL A 64 36.48 -8.60 -1.53
CA VAL A 64 35.86 -9.41 -0.49
C VAL A 64 36.37 -8.99 0.88
N ARG A 65 35.52 -9.12 1.90
CA ARG A 65 35.85 -8.85 3.30
C ARG A 65 35.68 -10.11 4.13
N PHE A 66 36.73 -10.49 4.84
CA PHE A 66 36.72 -11.56 5.85
C PHE A 66 36.69 -10.97 7.24
N LEU A 67 36.15 -11.74 8.19
CA LEU A 67 36.26 -11.49 9.61
C LEU A 67 36.97 -12.67 10.27
N LEU A 68 38.25 -12.50 10.57
CA LEU A 68 39.04 -13.55 11.20
C LEU A 68 38.75 -13.57 12.69
N VAL A 69 38.15 -14.67 13.17
CA VAL A 69 37.88 -14.86 14.60
C VAL A 69 39.01 -15.65 15.22
N VAL A 70 39.61 -15.12 16.30
CA VAL A 70 40.69 -15.79 17.04
C VAL A 70 40.08 -16.87 17.94
N HIS A 71 40.58 -18.10 17.83
CA HIS A 71 40.14 -19.24 18.64
C HIS A 71 41.34 -19.89 19.32
N ALA A 72 41.14 -20.42 20.53
CA ALA A 72 42.20 -20.98 21.36
C ALA A 72 42.77 -22.29 20.78
N SER A 73 41.92 -23.13 20.22
CA SER A 73 42.26 -24.49 19.75
C SER A 73 42.09 -24.72 18.24
N GLU A 74 41.25 -23.94 17.56
CA GLU A 74 40.74 -24.26 16.21
C GLU A 74 41.16 -23.18 15.21
N ALA A 75 41.47 -23.58 13.98
CA ALA A 75 41.72 -22.64 12.90
C ALA A 75 41.50 -23.29 11.54
N ALA A 76 40.76 -22.60 10.67
CA ALA A 76 40.86 -22.83 9.23
C ALA A 76 42.29 -22.45 8.79
N ARG A 77 43.03 -23.43 8.28
CA ARG A 77 44.41 -23.23 7.80
C ARG A 77 44.46 -22.77 6.36
N LEU A 78 43.49 -23.21 5.57
CA LEU A 78 43.34 -22.89 4.16
C LEU A 78 41.88 -22.51 3.89
N VAL A 79 41.69 -21.37 3.22
CA VAL A 79 40.39 -20.91 2.72
C VAL A 79 40.52 -20.68 1.23
N GLN A 80 39.67 -21.33 0.44
CA GLN A 80 39.61 -21.11 -1.00
C GLN A 80 38.42 -20.21 -1.34
N VAL A 81 38.68 -19.16 -2.11
CA VAL A 81 37.72 -18.14 -2.47
C VAL A 81 37.54 -18.19 -3.97
N THR A 82 36.31 -18.42 -4.40
CA THR A 82 35.93 -18.43 -5.81
C THR A 82 34.83 -17.41 -6.02
N ARG A 83 35.02 -16.55 -7.01
CA ARG A 83 34.08 -15.51 -7.43
C ARG A 83 33.28 -15.97 -8.64
N GLN A 84 32.07 -15.44 -8.76
CA GLN A 84 31.28 -15.50 -9.98
C GLN A 84 31.27 -14.10 -10.60
N PRO A 85 32.28 -13.76 -11.42
CA PRO A 85 32.41 -12.41 -11.95
C PRO A 85 31.23 -12.07 -12.87
N ARG A 86 30.58 -10.93 -12.62
CA ARG A 86 29.56 -10.36 -13.51
C ARG A 86 30.11 -9.15 -14.24
N SER A 87 29.82 -9.04 -15.54
CA SER A 87 30.24 -7.89 -16.34
C SER A 87 29.34 -6.69 -16.08
N LEU A 88 29.89 -5.48 -16.27
CA LEU A 88 29.10 -4.24 -16.23
C LEU A 88 27.95 -4.24 -17.25
N GLU A 89 28.14 -4.90 -18.39
CA GLU A 89 27.11 -5.09 -19.41
C GLU A 89 25.94 -5.93 -18.89
N SER A 90 26.21 -7.01 -18.15
CA SER A 90 25.19 -7.83 -17.52
C SER A 90 24.34 -7.02 -16.51
N TYR A 91 24.97 -6.12 -15.74
CA TYR A 91 24.24 -5.21 -14.85
C TYR A 91 23.34 -4.23 -15.62
N ARG A 92 23.87 -3.59 -16.67
CA ARG A 92 23.10 -2.65 -17.50
C ARG A 92 21.94 -3.33 -18.21
N GLU A 93 22.11 -4.57 -18.65
CA GLU A 93 21.04 -5.36 -19.24
C GLU A 93 19.96 -5.69 -18.20
N GLY A 94 20.36 -6.11 -16.99
CA GLY A 94 19.41 -6.34 -15.89
C GLY A 94 18.62 -5.09 -15.52
N GLU A 95 19.26 -3.91 -15.47
CA GLU A 95 18.57 -2.64 -15.24
C GLU A 95 17.57 -2.34 -16.36
N ARG A 96 17.95 -2.49 -17.64
CA ARG A 96 17.04 -2.27 -18.77
C ARG A 96 15.82 -3.19 -18.71
N GLN A 97 16.02 -4.46 -18.39
CA GLN A 97 14.93 -5.43 -18.25
C GLN A 97 13.98 -5.05 -17.12
N ALA A 98 14.52 -4.71 -15.94
CA ALA A 98 13.72 -4.26 -14.81
C ALA A 98 12.91 -3.00 -15.12
N TRP A 99 13.50 -2.03 -15.83
CA TRP A 99 12.78 -0.84 -16.29
C TRP A 99 11.66 -1.16 -17.29
N ALA A 100 11.90 -2.09 -18.21
CA ALA A 100 10.89 -2.52 -19.18
C ALA A 100 9.72 -3.23 -18.51
N GLU A 101 9.98 -4.15 -17.58
CA GLU A 101 8.96 -4.84 -16.79
C GLU A 101 8.15 -3.87 -15.92
N ALA A 102 8.83 -2.94 -15.23
CA ALA A 102 8.18 -1.93 -14.42
C ALA A 102 7.25 -1.04 -15.26
N ARG A 103 7.67 -0.68 -16.47
CA ARG A 103 6.84 0.08 -17.41
C ARG A 103 5.60 -0.70 -17.83
N LEU A 104 5.74 -1.96 -18.23
CA LEU A 104 4.62 -2.82 -18.60
C LEU A 104 3.63 -2.99 -17.45
N CYS A 105 4.12 -3.24 -16.24
CA CYS A 105 3.29 -3.32 -15.04
C CYS A 105 2.54 -2.00 -14.77
N GLY A 106 3.19 -0.85 -14.99
CA GLY A 106 2.55 0.46 -14.89
C GLY A 106 1.43 0.66 -15.92
N GLU A 107 1.66 0.26 -17.17
CA GLU A 107 0.66 0.35 -18.25
C GLU A 107 -0.53 -0.58 -17.99
N ASP A 108 -0.29 -1.82 -17.55
CA ASP A 108 -1.34 -2.77 -17.19
C ASP A 108 -2.16 -2.28 -15.98
N LYS A 109 -1.50 -1.72 -14.96
CA LYS A 109 -2.17 -1.10 -13.82
C LYS A 109 -3.08 0.04 -14.27
N ALA A 110 -2.57 0.94 -15.11
CA ALA A 110 -3.35 2.06 -15.63
C ALA A 110 -4.57 1.58 -16.44
N ARG A 111 -4.41 0.54 -17.27
CA ARG A 111 -5.52 -0.09 -18.00
C ARG A 111 -6.57 -0.66 -17.05
N LEU A 112 -6.16 -1.46 -16.07
CA LEU A 112 -7.07 -2.05 -15.08
C LEU A 112 -7.80 -0.98 -14.25
N GLU A 113 -7.09 0.08 -13.85
CA GLU A 113 -7.70 1.22 -13.16
C GLU A 113 -8.72 1.94 -14.04
N ALA A 114 -8.46 2.11 -15.33
CA ALA A 114 -9.41 2.69 -16.28
C ALA A 114 -10.64 1.79 -16.51
N GLU A 115 -10.45 0.48 -16.69
CA GLU A 115 -11.54 -0.50 -16.82
C GLU A 115 -12.40 -0.59 -15.55
N CYS A 116 -11.77 -0.42 -14.39
CA CYS A 116 -12.41 -0.48 -13.07
C CYS A 116 -12.63 0.92 -12.45
N SER A 117 -12.69 1.96 -13.29
CA SER A 117 -12.82 3.38 -12.90
C SER A 117 -14.23 3.77 -12.46
N GLY A 118 -15.20 2.86 -12.59
CA GLY A 118 -16.53 3.02 -12.04
C GLY A 118 -16.55 2.92 -10.51
N PRO A 119 -17.68 3.30 -9.88
CA PRO A 119 -17.89 3.06 -8.46
C PRO A 119 -17.66 1.57 -8.14
N ARG A 120 -16.94 1.30 -7.06
CA ARG A 120 -16.71 -0.06 -6.55
C ARG A 120 -17.63 -0.31 -5.35
N GLY A 121 -17.67 -1.53 -4.83
CA GLY A 121 -18.52 -1.86 -3.68
C GLY A 121 -20.01 -1.80 -4.02
N LEU A 122 -20.84 -1.37 -3.06
CA LEU A 122 -22.28 -1.30 -3.23
C LEU A 122 -22.68 -0.26 -4.28
N LEU A 123 -21.97 0.87 -4.36
CA LEU A 123 -22.20 1.86 -5.42
C LEU A 123 -22.01 1.29 -6.82
N GLY A 124 -21.02 0.40 -7.00
CA GLY A 124 -20.78 -0.24 -8.29
C GLY A 124 -21.91 -1.18 -8.71
N LEU A 125 -22.43 -1.94 -7.74
CA LEU A 125 -23.57 -2.82 -7.96
C LEU A 125 -24.87 -2.02 -8.18
N LEU A 126 -25.05 -0.88 -7.48
CA LEU A 126 -26.14 0.09 -7.74
C LEU A 126 -26.04 0.64 -9.16
N ALA A 127 -24.85 1.10 -9.56
CA ALA A 127 -24.60 1.71 -10.87
C ALA A 127 -24.90 0.76 -12.04
N ARG A 128 -24.65 -0.54 -11.84
CA ARG A 128 -24.93 -1.59 -12.82
C ARG A 128 -26.35 -2.17 -12.71
N GLY A 129 -27.18 -1.67 -11.79
CA GLY A 129 -28.54 -2.18 -11.55
C GLY A 129 -28.59 -3.62 -11.03
N LEU A 130 -27.50 -4.09 -10.43
CA LEU A 130 -27.34 -5.45 -9.91
C LEU A 130 -27.89 -5.60 -8.48
N LEU A 131 -28.03 -4.50 -7.74
CA LEU A 131 -28.75 -4.49 -6.46
C LEU A 131 -30.24 -4.32 -6.73
N ARG A 132 -30.92 -5.47 -6.85
CA ARG A 132 -32.38 -5.56 -6.85
C ARG A 132 -32.88 -5.96 -5.46
N GLU A 133 -34.19 -5.88 -5.29
CA GLU A 133 -34.90 -6.31 -4.08
C GLU A 133 -34.50 -7.74 -3.67
N GLY A 134 -34.10 -7.92 -2.41
CA GLY A 134 -33.81 -9.23 -1.82
C GLY A 134 -32.42 -9.81 -2.08
N GLY A 135 -31.53 -9.12 -2.80
CA GLY A 135 -30.15 -9.60 -3.08
C GLY A 135 -29.14 -9.33 -1.96
N ILE A 136 -29.31 -8.21 -1.25
CA ILE A 136 -28.60 -7.78 -0.03
C ILE A 136 -29.69 -7.25 0.91
N SER A 137 -29.50 -7.28 2.23
CA SER A 137 -30.46 -6.70 3.16
C SER A 137 -30.77 -5.25 2.75
N ASP A 138 -32.01 -5.01 2.32
CA ASP A 138 -32.47 -3.73 1.78
C ASP A 138 -33.79 -3.28 2.41
N LYS A 139 -34.06 -1.98 2.37
CA LYS A 139 -35.29 -1.39 2.90
C LYS A 139 -35.75 -0.25 2.03
N ASN A 140 -37.01 -0.30 1.59
CA ASN A 140 -37.66 0.84 0.97
C ASN A 140 -37.92 1.91 2.05
N ILE A 141 -37.35 3.09 1.84
CA ILE A 141 -37.44 4.24 2.75
C ILE A 141 -38.09 5.46 2.09
N THR A 142 -38.67 5.32 0.89
CA THR A 142 -39.32 6.43 0.15
C THR A 142 -40.31 7.20 1.02
N LYS A 143 -41.10 6.51 1.86
CA LYS A 143 -42.09 7.17 2.73
C LYS A 143 -41.51 7.81 3.99
N ASN A 144 -40.30 7.41 4.39
CA ASN A 144 -39.65 7.94 5.58
C ASN A 144 -38.77 9.15 5.26
N VAL A 145 -38.23 9.20 4.03
CA VAL A 145 -37.31 10.23 3.63
C VAL A 145 -38.04 11.54 3.33
N ILE A 146 -37.67 12.61 4.03
CA ILE A 146 -38.23 13.94 3.88
C ILE A 146 -37.13 14.88 3.40
N SER A 147 -37.33 15.49 2.23
CA SER A 147 -36.52 16.62 1.77
C SER A 147 -36.89 17.88 2.55
N ARG A 148 -35.89 18.63 3.04
CA ARG A 148 -36.18 19.89 3.71
C ARG A 148 -36.82 20.91 2.76
N PRO A 149 -37.61 21.88 3.25
CA PRO A 149 -38.29 22.85 2.40
C PRO A 149 -37.37 23.76 1.58
N ASP A 150 -36.16 24.03 2.09
CA ASP A 150 -35.10 24.83 1.49
C ASP A 150 -34.27 24.08 0.45
N ASN A 151 -34.43 22.76 0.36
CA ASN A 151 -33.77 21.95 -0.66
C ASN A 151 -34.19 22.36 -2.07
N THR A 152 -33.21 22.45 -2.97
CA THR A 152 -33.45 22.53 -4.40
C THR A 152 -33.78 21.16 -4.99
N LEU A 153 -33.36 20.08 -4.32
CA LEU A 153 -33.61 18.71 -4.72
C LEU A 153 -34.73 18.06 -3.91
N LYS A 154 -35.67 17.41 -4.60
CA LYS A 154 -36.70 16.59 -3.96
C LYS A 154 -36.43 15.11 -4.14
N SER A 155 -36.51 14.37 -3.04
CA SER A 155 -36.47 12.91 -3.05
C SER A 155 -37.78 12.38 -3.59
N MET A 156 -37.70 11.55 -4.64
CA MET A 156 -38.85 10.93 -5.29
C MET A 156 -38.98 9.47 -4.85
N ASP A 157 -37.86 8.76 -4.78
CA ASP A 157 -37.75 7.39 -4.32
C ASP A 157 -36.46 7.20 -3.54
N ALA A 158 -36.50 6.35 -2.51
CA ALA A 158 -35.32 6.09 -1.68
C ALA A 158 -35.29 4.65 -1.16
N ARG A 159 -34.10 4.03 -1.23
CA ARG A 159 -33.82 2.69 -0.72
C ARG A 159 -32.49 2.67 0.02
N SER A 160 -32.44 1.96 1.13
CA SER A 160 -31.20 1.74 1.89
C SER A 160 -30.80 0.27 1.87
N TYR A 161 -29.52 0.03 2.06
CA TYR A 161 -28.90 -1.29 1.99
C TYR A 161 -27.92 -1.48 3.13
N ARG A 162 -27.76 -2.71 3.56
CA ARG A 162 -26.80 -3.13 4.57
C ARG A 162 -26.13 -4.44 4.18
N ALA A 163 -24.80 -4.45 4.18
CA ALA A 163 -23.99 -5.63 3.95
C ALA A 163 -23.04 -5.87 5.14
N ASP A 164 -22.93 -7.13 5.56
CA ASP A 164 -21.87 -7.55 6.47
C ASP A 164 -20.53 -7.54 5.72
N THR A 165 -19.49 -7.02 6.36
CA THR A 165 -18.14 -6.99 5.77
C THR A 165 -17.25 -8.12 6.28
N GLY A 166 -17.69 -8.87 7.30
CA GLY A 166 -16.91 -9.89 7.99
C GLY A 166 -15.74 -9.34 8.81
N ARG A 167 -15.53 -8.02 8.82
CA ARG A 167 -14.43 -7.36 9.54
C ARG A 167 -14.85 -6.95 10.95
N VAL A 168 -13.86 -6.93 11.84
CA VAL A 168 -14.00 -6.51 13.23
C VAL A 168 -12.94 -5.45 13.52
N GLU A 169 -13.37 -4.27 13.99
CA GLU A 169 -12.50 -3.16 14.38
C GLU A 169 -12.78 -2.77 15.83
N GLY A 170 -11.73 -2.71 16.66
CA GLY A 170 -11.89 -2.39 18.09
C GLY A 170 -12.83 -3.35 18.84
N GLY A 171 -12.93 -4.61 18.39
CA GLY A 171 -13.85 -5.61 18.94
C GLY A 171 -15.31 -5.48 18.48
N ARG A 172 -15.62 -4.57 17.54
CA ARG A 172 -16.96 -4.34 17.01
C ARG A 172 -17.05 -4.75 15.55
N LYS A 173 -18.18 -5.35 15.16
CA LYS A 173 -18.43 -5.72 13.76
C LYS A 173 -18.60 -4.47 12.91
N VAL A 174 -17.99 -4.49 11.73
CA VAL A 174 -18.11 -3.41 10.75
C VAL A 174 -19.08 -3.81 9.66
N VAL A 175 -20.05 -2.93 9.40
CA VAL A 175 -21.05 -3.09 8.34
C VAL A 175 -20.87 -2.01 7.30
N ARG A 176 -21.30 -2.34 6.08
CA ARG A 176 -21.30 -1.42 4.95
C ARG A 176 -22.72 -1.05 4.61
N LEU A 177 -22.97 0.24 4.52
CA LEU A 177 -24.30 0.80 4.33
C LEU A 177 -24.32 1.58 3.02
N ALA A 178 -25.45 1.54 2.31
CA ALA A 178 -25.66 2.39 1.16
C ALA A 178 -27.06 2.97 1.14
N VAL A 179 -27.19 4.18 0.60
CA VAL A 179 -28.47 4.86 0.36
C VAL A 179 -28.52 5.22 -1.10
N ALA A 180 -29.57 4.78 -1.79
CA ALA A 180 -29.89 5.19 -3.16
C ALA A 180 -31.13 6.07 -3.13
N GLN A 181 -31.06 7.25 -3.74
CA GLN A 181 -32.20 8.16 -3.89
C GLN A 181 -32.38 8.59 -5.35
N GLU A 182 -33.60 8.56 -5.85
CA GLU A 182 -33.97 9.29 -7.07
C GLU A 182 -34.30 10.73 -6.69
N LEU A 183 -33.44 11.66 -7.09
CA LEU A 183 -33.61 13.08 -6.81
C LEU A 183 -34.11 13.83 -8.05
N ARG A 184 -35.10 14.70 -7.86
CA ARG A 184 -35.57 15.66 -8.86
C ARG A 184 -35.02 17.04 -8.57
N ASN A 185 -34.38 17.65 -9.58
CA ASN A 185 -33.87 19.01 -9.47
C ASN A 185 -34.98 20.03 -9.78
N HIS A 186 -35.34 20.85 -8.80
CA HIS A 186 -36.30 21.95 -8.94
C HIS A 186 -35.62 23.33 -9.10
N GLY A 187 -34.29 23.37 -9.14
CA GLY A 187 -33.50 24.57 -9.36
C GLY A 187 -33.35 24.94 -10.83
N SER A 188 -32.59 26.01 -11.07
CA SER A 188 -32.36 26.59 -12.39
C SER A 188 -31.03 26.15 -13.03
N THR A 189 -30.14 25.49 -12.28
CA THR A 189 -28.83 25.02 -12.75
C THR A 189 -28.72 23.51 -12.67
N SER A 190 -27.84 22.91 -13.48
CA SER A 190 -27.53 21.48 -13.37
C SER A 190 -26.81 21.20 -12.06
N TRP A 191 -27.22 20.15 -11.35
CA TRP A 191 -26.69 19.81 -10.03
C TRP A 191 -25.85 18.54 -10.08
N THR A 192 -24.65 18.57 -9.50
CA THR A 192 -23.76 17.40 -9.42
C THR A 192 -23.27 17.25 -7.99
N PRO A 193 -23.39 16.08 -7.36
CA PRO A 193 -22.85 15.87 -6.03
C PRO A 193 -21.31 15.88 -6.08
N THR A 194 -20.68 16.66 -5.21
CA THR A 194 -19.22 16.62 -4.96
C THR A 194 -18.89 15.94 -3.65
N GLY A 195 -19.85 15.89 -2.71
CA GLY A 195 -19.68 15.17 -1.45
C GLY A 195 -21.00 14.87 -0.76
N ALA A 196 -20.89 14.06 0.29
CA ALA A 196 -22.00 13.68 1.14
C ALA A 196 -21.50 13.39 2.56
N VAL A 197 -22.39 13.52 3.53
CA VAL A 197 -22.19 12.99 4.88
C VAL A 197 -23.49 12.41 5.37
N LEU A 198 -23.39 11.33 6.15
CA LEU A 198 -24.55 10.77 6.82
C LEU A 198 -24.47 11.11 8.31
N VAL A 199 -25.42 11.92 8.78
CA VAL A 199 -25.49 12.39 10.16
C VAL A 199 -26.39 11.46 10.96
N GLY A 200 -25.85 10.87 12.02
CA GLY A 200 -26.54 9.97 12.92
C GLY A 200 -27.47 10.67 13.91
N PRO A 201 -28.24 9.88 14.67
CA PRO A 201 -29.27 10.40 15.57
C PRO A 201 -28.72 11.22 16.74
N LYS A 202 -27.42 11.13 17.05
CA LYS A 202 -26.76 11.93 18.09
C LYS A 202 -25.92 13.06 17.48
N GLY A 203 -26.06 13.32 16.18
CA GLY A 203 -25.29 14.32 15.45
C GLY A 203 -23.90 13.84 15.03
N GLU A 204 -23.59 12.57 15.18
CA GLU A 204 -22.32 11.98 14.74
C GLU A 204 -22.27 11.89 13.21
N GLU A 205 -21.13 12.26 12.62
CA GLU A 205 -20.96 12.19 11.17
C GLU A 205 -20.28 10.87 10.77
N LEU A 206 -20.95 10.11 9.89
CA LEU A 206 -20.37 8.94 9.26
C LEU A 206 -19.72 9.36 7.93
N LYS A 207 -18.39 9.23 7.89
CA LYS A 207 -17.59 9.55 6.70
C LYS A 207 -17.99 8.65 5.54
N VAL A 208 -18.31 9.28 4.41
CA VAL A 208 -18.68 8.56 3.19
C VAL A 208 -17.44 7.96 2.50
N LEU A 209 -17.58 6.74 2.02
CA LEU A 209 -16.60 6.09 1.16
C LEU A 209 -16.66 6.63 -0.28
N GLY A 210 -17.83 7.09 -0.69
CA GLY A 210 -18.03 7.71 -1.99
C GLY A 210 -19.47 8.14 -2.23
N VAL A 211 -19.63 8.99 -3.24
CA VAL A 211 -20.91 9.39 -3.81
C VAL A 211 -20.89 9.04 -5.29
N TRP A 212 -21.96 8.43 -5.77
CA TRP A 212 -22.14 8.08 -7.18
C TRP A 212 -23.37 8.79 -7.75
N THR A 213 -23.19 9.38 -8.93
CA THR A 213 -24.28 9.78 -9.83
C THR A 213 -23.94 9.28 -11.23
N GLN A 214 -24.94 9.03 -12.07
CA GLN A 214 -24.72 8.70 -13.49
C GLN A 214 -24.21 9.91 -14.27
N GLU A 215 -24.88 11.05 -14.08
CA GLU A 215 -24.64 12.31 -14.77
C GLU A 215 -25.05 13.47 -13.83
N PRO A 216 -24.65 14.71 -14.13
CA PRO A 216 -25.30 15.88 -13.55
C PRO A 216 -26.83 15.81 -13.70
N ILE A 217 -27.58 16.34 -12.75
CA ILE A 217 -29.05 16.39 -12.75
C ILE A 217 -29.50 17.74 -13.34
N PRO A 218 -30.00 17.80 -14.59
CA PRO A 218 -30.46 19.06 -15.16
C PRO A 218 -31.73 19.57 -14.46
N PRO A 219 -32.04 20.87 -14.57
CA PRO A 219 -33.31 21.44 -14.11
C PRO A 219 -34.53 20.64 -14.57
N GLY A 220 -35.43 20.34 -13.65
CA GLY A 220 -36.68 19.60 -13.89
C GLY A 220 -36.54 18.09 -14.06
N GLN A 221 -35.32 17.58 -14.24
CA GLN A 221 -35.02 16.16 -14.48
C GLN A 221 -34.80 15.39 -13.17
N LYS A 222 -34.81 14.06 -13.30
CA LYS A 222 -34.53 13.13 -12.21
C LYS A 222 -33.32 12.25 -12.51
N ARG A 223 -32.53 11.96 -11.48
CA ARG A 223 -31.43 10.99 -11.54
C ARG A 223 -31.27 10.27 -10.20
N SER A 224 -30.69 9.07 -10.26
CA SER A 224 -30.33 8.31 -9.07
C SER A 224 -28.97 8.74 -8.54
N ILE A 225 -28.89 8.94 -7.23
CA ILE A 225 -27.66 9.17 -6.47
C ILE A 225 -27.49 8.05 -5.45
N GLY A 226 -26.28 7.52 -5.35
CA GLY A 226 -25.89 6.54 -4.35
C GLY A 226 -24.84 7.12 -3.40
N VAL A 227 -24.96 6.84 -2.11
CA VAL A 227 -23.95 7.13 -1.09
C VAL A 227 -23.62 5.86 -0.35
N GLU A 228 -22.33 5.58 -0.17
CA GLU A 228 -21.85 4.40 0.56
C GLU A 228 -21.00 4.83 1.76
N VAL A 229 -21.26 4.22 2.91
CA VAL A 229 -20.55 4.48 4.17
C VAL A 229 -20.18 3.17 4.86
N GLU A 230 -19.21 3.26 5.77
CA GLU A 230 -18.81 2.17 6.63
C GLU A 230 -18.94 2.59 8.08
N ALA A 231 -19.54 1.73 8.90
CA ALA A 231 -19.79 2.01 10.30
C ALA A 231 -19.74 0.73 11.13
N THR A 232 -19.52 0.89 12.43
CA THR A 232 -19.77 -0.22 13.36
C THR A 232 -21.26 -0.58 13.36
N GLU A 233 -21.58 -1.84 13.63
CA GLU A 233 -22.96 -2.32 13.69
C GLU A 233 -23.83 -1.52 14.67
N GLU A 234 -23.26 -1.05 15.78
CA GLU A 234 -23.98 -0.20 16.74
C GLU A 234 -24.23 1.20 16.18
N ALA A 235 -23.24 1.79 15.50
CA ALA A 235 -23.33 3.11 14.89
C ALA A 235 -24.24 3.14 13.65
N ALA A 236 -24.57 1.97 13.08
CA ALA A 236 -25.49 1.84 11.96
C ALA A 236 -26.98 1.93 12.38
N ARG A 237 -27.28 1.99 13.68
CA ARG A 237 -28.65 1.96 14.21
C ARG A 237 -29.20 3.37 14.42
N GLY A 238 -30.47 3.54 14.05
CA GLY A 238 -31.22 4.77 14.28
C GLY A 238 -31.72 5.39 12.99
N THR A 239 -32.12 6.65 13.10
CA THR A 239 -32.55 7.47 11.96
C THR A 239 -31.47 8.48 11.66
N PHE A 240 -31.13 8.61 10.39
CA PHE A 240 -30.04 9.42 9.88
C PHE A 240 -30.60 10.53 8.98
N THR A 241 -29.79 11.57 8.84
CA THR A 241 -29.97 12.63 7.85
C THR A 241 -28.85 12.56 6.83
N LEU A 242 -29.21 12.40 5.56
CA LEU A 242 -28.24 12.49 4.47
C LEU A 242 -28.09 13.96 4.06
N LYS A 243 -26.88 14.49 4.13
CA LYS A 243 -26.50 15.81 3.61
C LYS A 243 -25.70 15.61 2.33
N LEU A 244 -26.08 16.28 1.24
CA LEU A 244 -25.36 16.29 -0.04
C LEU A 244 -24.96 17.73 -0.43
N TRP A 245 -23.88 17.91 -1.18
CA TRP A 245 -23.46 19.24 -1.68
C TRP A 245 -22.79 19.15 -3.05
N SER A 246 -22.76 20.27 -3.78
CA SER A 246 -22.20 20.39 -5.14
C SER A 246 -20.97 21.27 -5.27
N GLN A 247 -20.56 21.97 -4.20
CA GLN A 247 -19.30 22.72 -4.06
C GLN A 247 -18.73 22.47 -2.66
N GLU A 248 -17.40 22.56 -2.48
CA GLU A 248 -16.71 22.47 -1.18
C GLU A 248 -17.09 23.64 -0.26
N GLU A 249 -18.33 23.72 0.17
CA GLU A 249 -18.75 24.55 1.29
C GLU A 249 -19.39 23.65 2.33
N GLU A 250 -18.55 23.15 3.24
CA GLU A 250 -18.97 22.36 4.40
C GLU A 250 -19.95 23.12 5.31
N ALA A 251 -20.07 24.45 5.19
CA ALA A 251 -20.60 25.30 6.26
C ALA A 251 -22.07 25.76 6.13
N ASP A 252 -22.64 26.01 4.94
CA ASP A 252 -24.01 26.62 4.90
C ASP A 252 -24.88 26.31 3.67
N GLY A 253 -24.38 25.56 2.68
CA GLY A 253 -25.15 25.16 1.49
C GLY A 253 -25.18 23.65 1.32
N GLY A 254 -26.33 23.01 1.57
CA GLY A 254 -26.47 21.55 1.43
C GLY A 254 -27.91 21.11 1.25
N GLU A 255 -28.08 19.98 0.58
CA GLU A 255 -29.37 19.32 0.38
C GLU A 255 -29.56 18.27 1.47
N PHE A 256 -30.60 18.41 2.29
CA PHE A 256 -30.82 17.57 3.46
C PHE A 256 -32.01 16.63 3.29
N PHE A 257 -31.79 15.35 3.56
CA PHE A 257 -32.78 14.30 3.45
C PHE A 257 -32.86 13.55 4.78
N GLU A 258 -33.89 13.87 5.57
CA GLU A 258 -34.12 13.32 6.91
C GLU A 258 -34.88 11.99 6.81
N GLY A 259 -34.78 11.12 7.82
CA GLY A 259 -35.58 9.89 7.87
C GLY A 259 -34.91 8.66 7.22
N VAL A 260 -33.62 8.72 6.93
CA VAL A 260 -32.85 7.59 6.39
C VAL A 260 -32.68 6.53 7.48
N VAL A 261 -33.08 5.30 7.20
CA VAL A 261 -32.95 4.16 8.13
C VAL A 261 -32.39 2.96 7.38
N PHE A 262 -31.57 2.15 8.03
CA PHE A 262 -30.99 0.95 7.44
C PHE A 262 -31.69 -0.33 7.94
N PRO A 263 -31.63 -1.42 7.16
CA PRO A 263 -32.03 -2.76 7.59
C PRO A 263 -31.31 -3.28 8.84
#